data_AF-A0A1Q7E5X1-F1
#
_entry.id   AF-A0A1Q7E5X1-F1
#
_cell.length_a   1.000
_cell.length_b   1.000
_cell.length_c   1.000
_cell.angle_alpha   90.00
_cell.angle_beta   90.00
_cell.angle_gamma   90.00
#
_symmetry.space_group_name_H-M   'P 1'
#
loop_
_entity.id
_entity.type
_entity.pdbx_description
1 polymer ?
#
loop_
_entity_poly.entity_id
_entity_poly.type
_entity_poly.pdbx_seq_one_letter_code
_entity_poly.pdbx_strand_id
1 'polypeptide(L)'
;MRLLEDRQHVREMLASYENDHSGRPTVIAHGAEDSPAAVRYIEAALDTAWHALGLAETKIRVAVVIELAQPRNVADRPTPPERAAYLAPDSTDRTTCIALLPAGPYWTRYLLGKREARAAWFGGFAQWLQAGLGPCAFYAAYGTPGKPVRRWLAARNWDVALFLGSRGIAGERFSSLDLLGDSRYSWYWDQVYSFRPATVACLAGRSSGCRAAVLDGADAASPAAGPQIVRSERRWWRVQRLLPGERYLSDVAREVGRERFQSFWASSLPVDTALAAALKQPVGEWTEQWERRFIVPIRLGAAPPWGATTVALLLGAVAVLAVMLTASRRQVR
;
A
#
# COMPACT_ATOMS: atom_id res chain seq x y z
N MET A 1 -0.35 21.65 -3.24
CA MET A 1 -1.10 22.91 -3.15
C MET A 1 -2.59 22.63 -3.08
N ARG A 2 -3.24 22.02 -4.09
CA ARG A 2 -4.68 21.67 -4.04
C ARG A 2 -5.22 21.05 -2.75
N LEU A 3 -4.66 19.95 -2.23
CA LEU A 3 -5.17 19.32 -0.99
C LEU A 3 -5.26 20.21 0.26
N LEU A 4 -4.43 21.26 0.37
CA LEU A 4 -4.51 22.21 1.48
C LEU A 4 -5.54 23.32 1.20
N GLU A 5 -5.78 23.65 -0.07
CA GLU A 5 -6.88 24.51 -0.53
C GLU A 5 -8.22 23.77 -0.40
N ASP A 6 -8.28 22.52 -0.85
CA ASP A 6 -9.40 21.59 -0.70
C ASP A 6 -9.70 21.31 0.77
N ARG A 7 -8.70 21.36 1.67
CA ARG A 7 -8.94 21.20 3.12
C ARG A 7 -9.90 22.26 3.66
N GLN A 8 -9.81 23.50 3.20
CA GLN A 8 -10.66 24.58 3.68
C GLN A 8 -12.07 24.45 3.08
N HIS A 9 -12.15 24.16 1.78
CA HIS A 9 -13.42 23.90 1.09
C HIS A 9 -14.17 22.67 1.66
N VAL A 10 -13.46 21.57 1.89
CA VAL A 10 -14.01 20.35 2.49
C VAL A 10 -14.38 20.57 3.95
N ARG A 11 -13.64 21.38 4.72
CA ARG A 11 -14.03 21.75 6.09
C ARG A 11 -15.30 22.58 6.12
N GLU A 12 -15.41 23.60 5.27
CA GLU A 12 -16.61 24.45 5.18
C GLU A 12 -17.84 23.65 4.76
N MET A 13 -17.69 22.69 3.83
CA MET A 13 -18.77 21.78 3.47
C MET A 13 -19.10 20.77 4.58
N LEU A 14 -18.12 20.18 5.25
CA LEU A 14 -18.41 19.25 6.35
C LEU A 14 -19.08 19.93 7.55
N ALA A 15 -18.81 21.22 7.75
CA ALA A 15 -19.55 22.05 8.72
C ALA A 15 -21.03 22.22 8.33
N SER A 16 -21.38 22.27 7.03
CA SER A 16 -22.78 22.33 6.60
C SER A 16 -23.51 20.98 6.71
N TYR A 17 -22.78 19.87 6.81
CA TYR A 17 -23.31 18.52 7.06
C TYR A 17 -23.25 18.08 8.54
N GLU A 18 -22.95 18.99 9.48
CA GLU A 18 -22.75 18.69 10.92
C GLU A 18 -23.90 17.89 11.57
N ASN A 19 -25.11 17.96 11.01
CA ASN A 19 -26.32 17.33 11.52
C ASN A 19 -26.54 15.87 11.06
N ASP A 20 -25.76 15.33 10.13
CA ASP A 20 -25.91 13.92 9.72
C ASP A 20 -25.15 13.00 10.69
N HIS A 21 -25.92 12.32 11.55
CA HIS A 21 -25.42 11.40 12.59
C HIS A 21 -25.55 9.93 12.19
N SER A 22 -25.86 9.63 10.92
CA SER A 22 -26.16 8.27 10.46
C SER A 22 -24.98 7.29 10.50
N GLY A 23 -23.76 7.76 10.81
CA GLY A 23 -22.54 6.95 10.78
C GLY A 23 -22.13 6.50 9.38
N ARG A 24 -22.89 6.88 8.34
CA ARG A 24 -22.58 6.62 6.94
C ARG A 24 -21.51 7.59 6.45
N PRO A 25 -20.70 7.19 5.47
CA PRO A 25 -19.73 8.08 4.89
C PRO A 25 -20.43 9.15 4.03
N THR A 26 -20.02 10.41 4.19
CA THR A 26 -20.54 11.53 3.39
C THR A 26 -19.84 11.57 2.04
N VAL A 27 -20.60 11.71 0.94
CA VAL A 27 -20.07 11.80 -0.42
C VAL A 27 -20.05 13.25 -0.91
N ILE A 28 -18.93 13.65 -1.51
CA ILE A 28 -18.81 14.90 -2.27
C ILE A 28 -18.29 14.53 -3.66
N ALA A 29 -19.03 14.87 -4.71
CA ALA A 29 -18.65 14.57 -6.09
C ALA A 29 -18.41 15.86 -6.88
N HIS A 30 -17.14 16.17 -7.16
CA HIS A 30 -16.73 17.30 -7.98
C HIS A 30 -16.71 16.92 -9.46
N GLY A 31 -17.26 17.80 -10.32
CA GLY A 31 -17.43 17.55 -11.76
C GLY A 31 -18.65 16.69 -12.10
N ALA A 32 -19.52 16.40 -11.12
CA ALA A 32 -20.81 15.71 -11.26
C ALA A 32 -21.99 16.56 -10.79
N GLU A 33 -21.79 17.86 -10.57
CA GLU A 33 -22.77 18.77 -9.98
C GLU A 33 -24.09 18.78 -10.77
N ASP A 34 -24.00 18.65 -12.10
CA ASP A 34 -25.15 18.62 -13.01
C ASP A 34 -25.73 17.20 -13.25
N SER A 35 -25.25 16.17 -12.55
CA SER A 35 -25.69 14.78 -12.74
C SER A 35 -26.15 14.11 -11.43
N PRO A 36 -27.41 14.32 -11.01
CA PRO A 36 -27.97 13.68 -9.82
C PRO A 36 -27.95 12.16 -9.88
N ALA A 37 -28.01 11.57 -11.08
CA ALA A 37 -27.93 10.13 -11.27
C ALA A 37 -26.52 9.58 -10.93
N ALA A 38 -25.46 10.32 -11.28
CA ALA A 38 -24.10 9.94 -10.94
C ALA A 38 -23.88 9.98 -9.42
N VAL A 39 -24.35 11.04 -8.75
CA VAL A 39 -24.25 11.19 -7.29
C VAL A 39 -24.95 10.02 -6.57
N ARG A 40 -26.21 9.73 -6.91
CA ARG A 40 -26.95 8.59 -6.32
C ARG A 40 -26.26 7.24 -6.54
N TYR A 41 -25.67 7.04 -7.72
CA TYR A 41 -24.93 5.82 -8.00
C TYR A 41 -23.66 5.72 -7.15
N ILE A 42 -22.94 6.83 -6.96
CA ILE A 42 -21.77 6.89 -6.09
C ILE A 42 -22.15 6.54 -4.65
N GLU A 43 -23.21 7.16 -4.12
CA GLU A 43 -23.72 6.90 -2.78
C GLU A 43 -24.07 5.41 -2.59
N ALA A 44 -24.84 4.83 -3.51
CA ALA A 44 -25.20 3.40 -3.45
C ALA A 44 -23.99 2.46 -3.54
N ALA A 45 -23.00 2.81 -4.38
CA ALA A 45 -21.78 2.02 -4.51
C ALA A 45 -20.88 2.14 -3.27
N LEU A 46 -20.85 3.32 -2.64
CA LEU A 46 -20.12 3.55 -1.41
C LEU A 46 -20.78 2.82 -0.24
N ASP A 47 -22.11 2.85 -0.13
CA ASP A 47 -22.85 2.04 0.82
C ASP A 47 -22.52 0.55 0.67
N THR A 48 -22.50 0.05 -0.57
CA THR A 48 -22.12 -1.34 -0.85
C THR A 48 -20.69 -1.64 -0.37
N ALA A 49 -19.74 -0.74 -0.64
CA ALA A 49 -18.37 -0.86 -0.16
C ALA A 49 -18.28 -0.81 1.38
N TRP A 50 -19.06 0.05 2.02
CA TRP A 50 -19.10 0.23 3.46
C TRP A 50 -19.61 -1.03 4.17
N HIS A 51 -20.70 -1.62 3.67
CA HIS A 51 -21.27 -2.86 4.16
C HIS A 51 -20.32 -4.05 3.93
N ALA A 52 -19.65 -4.11 2.77
CA ALA A 52 -18.67 -5.17 2.47
C ALA A 52 -17.47 -5.14 3.43
N LEU A 53 -17.15 -3.98 4.00
CA LEU A 53 -16.13 -3.82 5.05
C LEU A 53 -16.65 -4.13 6.46
N GLY A 54 -17.94 -4.40 6.64
CA GLY A 54 -18.57 -4.59 7.95
C GLY A 54 -18.55 -3.32 8.80
N LEU A 55 -18.54 -2.15 8.16
CA LEU A 55 -18.60 -0.86 8.83
C LEU A 55 -20.07 -0.49 9.07
N ALA A 56 -20.43 -0.23 10.33
CA ALA A 56 -21.76 0.20 10.75
C ALA A 56 -21.67 1.66 11.26
N GLU A 57 -22.33 2.01 12.36
CA GLU A 57 -22.09 3.28 13.04
C GLU A 57 -20.63 3.38 13.52
N THR A 58 -19.91 4.37 13.02
CA THR A 58 -18.49 4.59 13.35
C THR A 58 -18.31 5.84 14.18
N LYS A 59 -17.37 5.77 15.14
CA LYS A 59 -16.99 6.94 15.96
C LYS A 59 -16.26 8.01 15.15
N ILE A 60 -15.61 7.61 14.06
CA ILE A 60 -14.96 8.50 13.11
C ILE A 60 -15.85 8.63 11.89
N ARG A 61 -16.24 9.86 11.56
CA ARG A 61 -16.94 10.20 10.32
C ARG A 61 -15.96 10.08 9.15
N VAL A 62 -16.44 9.55 8.02
CA VAL A 62 -15.63 9.47 6.80
C VAL A 62 -16.26 10.31 5.72
N ALA A 63 -15.49 11.22 5.15
CA ALA A 63 -15.89 12.01 4.00
C ALA A 63 -15.13 11.53 2.76
N VAL A 64 -15.84 11.21 1.70
CA VAL A 64 -15.27 10.75 0.43
C VAL A 64 -15.49 11.83 -0.62
N VAL A 65 -14.40 12.44 -1.07
CA VAL A 65 -14.38 13.43 -2.12
C VAL A 65 -13.94 12.75 -3.41
N ILE A 66 -14.81 12.69 -4.41
CA ILE A 66 -14.51 12.12 -5.72
C ILE A 66 -14.33 13.26 -6.72
N GLU A 67 -13.12 13.37 -7.29
CA GLU A 67 -12.83 14.35 -8.34
C GLU A 67 -12.94 13.68 -9.72
N LEU A 68 -13.95 14.04 -10.51
CA LEU A 68 -14.06 13.54 -11.87
C LEU A 68 -13.06 14.23 -12.79
N ALA A 69 -12.18 13.45 -13.44
CA ALA A 69 -11.29 13.97 -14.47
C ALA A 69 -12.09 14.50 -15.67
N GLN A 70 -11.56 15.51 -16.38
CA GLN A 70 -12.17 15.96 -17.63
C GLN A 70 -12.32 14.77 -18.61
N PRO A 71 -13.53 14.52 -19.15
CA PRO A 71 -13.76 13.39 -20.02
C PRO A 71 -12.95 13.56 -21.31
N ARG A 72 -11.94 12.69 -21.50
CA ARG A 72 -11.18 12.59 -22.74
C ARG A 72 -11.64 11.35 -23.52
N ASN A 73 -11.82 11.51 -24.84
CA ASN A 73 -12.14 10.41 -25.75
C ASN A 73 -10.88 9.61 -26.09
N VAL A 74 -10.35 8.88 -25.10
CA VAL A 74 -9.21 7.98 -25.27
C VAL A 74 -9.63 6.58 -24.82
N ALA A 75 -9.15 5.55 -25.52
CA ALA A 75 -9.26 4.18 -25.04
C ALA A 75 -8.53 4.08 -23.68
N ASP A 76 -9.29 3.83 -22.61
CA ASP A 76 -8.76 3.81 -21.25
C ASP A 76 -9.34 2.62 -20.47
N ARG A 77 -8.60 2.17 -19.46
CA ARG A 77 -8.90 1.02 -18.60
C ARG A 77 -9.20 1.49 -17.18
N PRO A 78 -9.93 0.73 -16.35
CA PRO A 78 -10.03 1.03 -14.93
C PRO A 78 -8.64 1.08 -14.32
N THR A 79 -8.32 2.17 -13.63
CA THR A 79 -7.09 2.30 -12.86
C THR A 79 -7.43 2.20 -11.37
N PRO A 80 -6.53 1.66 -10.54
CA PRO A 80 -6.60 1.85 -9.09
C PRO A 80 -6.75 3.35 -8.75
N PRO A 81 -7.20 3.71 -7.53
CA PRO A 81 -7.24 5.09 -7.06
C PRO A 81 -5.82 5.63 -6.81
N GLU A 82 -5.05 5.76 -7.90
CA GLU A 82 -3.73 6.37 -7.91
C GLU A 82 -3.87 7.86 -7.57
N ARG A 83 -2.94 8.41 -6.78
CA ARG A 83 -2.98 9.81 -6.32
C ARG A 83 -4.14 10.11 -5.38
N ALA A 84 -4.75 9.08 -4.81
CA ALA A 84 -5.62 9.25 -3.65
C ALA A 84 -4.85 9.94 -2.53
N ALA A 85 -5.56 10.76 -1.77
CA ALA A 85 -4.99 11.44 -0.63
C ALA A 85 -5.93 11.40 0.55
N TYR A 86 -5.34 11.34 1.74
CA TYR A 86 -6.10 11.17 2.96
C TYR A 86 -5.69 12.20 3.99
N LEU A 87 -6.68 12.75 4.67
CA LEU A 87 -6.49 13.63 5.81
C LEU A 87 -7.00 12.93 7.06
N ALA A 88 -6.07 12.60 7.96
CA ALA A 88 -6.39 11.92 9.20
C ALA A 88 -7.21 12.82 10.15
N PRO A 89 -8.00 12.24 11.09
CA PRO A 89 -8.81 13.00 12.05
C PRO A 89 -8.03 14.05 12.84
N ASP A 90 -6.78 13.75 13.21
CA ASP A 90 -5.93 14.70 13.94
C ASP A 90 -5.64 16.00 13.17
N SER A 91 -5.82 15.99 11.84
CA SER A 91 -5.59 17.11 10.95
C SER A 91 -6.88 17.82 10.50
N THR A 92 -8.04 17.36 10.95
CA THR A 92 -9.38 17.92 10.67
C THR A 92 -9.99 18.51 11.94
N ASP A 93 -10.87 17.80 12.61
CA ASP A 93 -11.70 18.13 13.78
C ASP A 93 -11.55 17.07 14.90
N ARG A 94 -10.62 16.12 14.74
CA ARG A 94 -10.40 14.91 15.57
C ARG A 94 -11.46 13.82 15.42
N THR A 95 -12.49 14.02 14.62
CA THR A 95 -13.61 13.10 14.43
C THR A 95 -13.85 12.70 12.98
N THR A 96 -13.19 13.35 12.01
CA THR A 96 -13.48 13.18 10.59
C THR A 96 -12.24 12.82 9.78
N CYS A 97 -12.28 11.70 9.05
CA CYS A 97 -11.26 11.34 8.07
C CYS A 97 -11.74 11.67 6.66
N ILE A 98 -10.91 12.33 5.86
CA ILE A 98 -11.25 12.69 4.48
C ILE A 98 -10.44 11.84 3.52
N ALA A 99 -11.09 11.22 2.54
CA ALA A 99 -10.48 10.51 1.43
C ALA A 99 -10.79 11.25 0.12
N LEU A 100 -9.75 11.80 -0.52
CA LEU A 100 -9.80 12.40 -1.84
C LEU A 100 -9.45 11.34 -2.89
N LEU A 101 -10.37 11.05 -3.79
CA LEU A 101 -10.27 10.02 -4.82
C LEU A 101 -10.38 10.63 -6.22
N PRO A 102 -9.26 10.85 -6.92
CA PRO A 102 -9.32 11.28 -8.31
C PRO A 102 -9.80 10.14 -9.21
N ALA A 103 -10.98 10.31 -9.80
CA ALA A 103 -11.55 9.38 -10.76
C ALA A 103 -10.95 9.63 -12.15
N GLY A 104 -10.23 8.64 -12.68
CA GLY A 104 -9.66 8.71 -14.03
C GLY A 104 -10.72 8.74 -15.14
N PRO A 105 -10.32 8.98 -16.41
CA PRO A 105 -11.24 9.11 -17.54
C PRO A 105 -12.15 7.90 -17.77
N TYR A 106 -11.75 6.70 -17.35
CA TYR A 106 -12.60 5.51 -17.33
C TYR A 106 -13.83 5.71 -16.41
N TRP A 107 -13.57 5.98 -15.12
CA TRP A 107 -14.61 6.10 -14.11
C TRP A 107 -15.48 7.34 -14.35
N THR A 108 -14.90 8.46 -14.78
CA THR A 108 -15.70 9.65 -15.14
C THR A 108 -16.73 9.32 -16.23
N ARG A 109 -16.32 8.67 -17.32
CA ARG A 109 -17.27 8.34 -18.40
C ARG A 109 -18.32 7.33 -17.96
N TYR A 110 -17.94 6.38 -17.13
CA TYR A 110 -18.88 5.41 -16.56
C TYR A 110 -19.94 6.10 -15.69
N LEU A 111 -19.51 6.95 -14.75
CA LEU A 111 -20.41 7.67 -13.85
C LEU A 111 -21.32 8.67 -14.58
N LEU A 112 -20.81 9.31 -15.64
CA LEU A 112 -21.59 10.23 -16.47
C LEU A 112 -22.46 9.53 -17.52
N GLY A 113 -22.62 8.20 -17.47
CA GLY A 113 -23.48 7.44 -18.39
C GLY A 113 -22.99 7.38 -19.84
N LYS A 114 -21.73 7.75 -20.09
CA LYS A 114 -21.10 7.76 -21.43
C LYS A 114 -20.46 6.42 -21.81
N ARG A 115 -20.60 5.39 -20.99
CA ARG A 115 -20.07 4.03 -21.22
C ARG A 115 -21.00 2.97 -20.64
N GLU A 116 -21.37 1.97 -21.45
CA GLU A 116 -22.20 0.84 -21.01
C GLU A 116 -21.45 -0.09 -20.04
N ALA A 117 -22.17 -0.60 -19.03
CA ALA A 117 -21.66 -1.48 -17.97
C ALA A 117 -21.15 -2.86 -18.44
N ARG A 118 -21.36 -3.22 -19.71
CA ARG A 118 -20.99 -4.52 -20.30
C ARG A 118 -19.49 -4.84 -20.30
N ALA A 119 -18.62 -3.87 -20.02
CA ALA A 119 -17.16 -4.04 -20.01
C ALA A 119 -16.50 -4.00 -18.62
N ALA A 120 -17.27 -4.08 -17.53
CA ALA A 120 -16.73 -4.11 -16.16
C ALA A 120 -16.26 -5.53 -15.78
N TRP A 121 -15.23 -6.04 -16.47
CA TRP A 121 -14.56 -7.30 -16.12
C TRP A 121 -13.63 -7.15 -14.89
N PHE A 122 -13.50 -5.94 -14.34
CA PHE A 122 -12.84 -5.60 -13.08
C PHE A 122 -13.88 -5.26 -12.03
N GLY A 123 -14.12 -6.14 -11.06
CA GLY A 123 -14.47 -5.82 -9.66
C GLY A 123 -15.64 -4.87 -9.29
N GLY A 124 -16.26 -4.15 -10.22
CA GLY A 124 -17.23 -3.09 -9.97
C GLY A 124 -16.64 -1.79 -9.39
N PHE A 125 -17.39 -0.70 -9.54
CA PHE A 125 -17.04 0.61 -8.96
C PHE A 125 -17.00 0.58 -7.42
N ALA A 126 -17.83 -0.25 -6.79
CA ALA A 126 -17.84 -0.42 -5.33
C ALA A 126 -16.51 -0.97 -4.79
N GLN A 127 -15.86 -1.92 -5.50
CA GLN A 127 -14.55 -2.42 -5.08
C GLN A 127 -13.45 -1.37 -5.26
N TRP A 128 -13.55 -0.53 -6.31
CA TRP A 128 -12.67 0.62 -6.47
C TRP A 128 -12.82 1.62 -5.33
N LEU A 129 -14.05 1.91 -4.90
CA LEU A 129 -14.32 2.74 -3.72
C LEU A 129 -13.78 2.09 -2.44
N GLN A 130 -14.01 0.79 -2.25
CA GLN A 130 -13.51 0.03 -1.10
C GLN A 130 -11.99 0.14 -0.98
N ALA A 131 -11.26 -0.02 -2.09
CA ALA A 131 -9.81 0.22 -2.12
C ALA A 131 -9.47 1.71 -1.94
N GLY A 132 -10.30 2.61 -2.47
CA GLY A 132 -10.13 4.04 -2.36
C GLY A 132 -10.20 4.55 -0.91
N LEU A 133 -11.01 3.96 -0.05
CA LEU A 133 -11.21 4.43 1.34
C LEU A 133 -9.93 4.49 2.17
N GLY A 134 -8.91 3.71 1.85
CA GLY A 134 -7.58 3.97 2.38
C GLY A 134 -7.45 3.81 3.91
N PRO A 135 -6.57 4.62 4.53
CA PRO A 135 -6.51 4.85 5.98
C PRO A 135 -7.85 5.18 6.64
N CYS A 136 -8.79 5.84 5.94
CA CYS A 136 -10.07 6.23 6.53
C CYS A 136 -10.94 5.01 6.87
N ALA A 137 -10.82 3.91 6.13
CA ALA A 137 -11.49 2.66 6.48
C ALA A 137 -10.96 2.07 7.81
N PHE A 138 -9.64 2.17 8.07
CA PHE A 138 -9.07 1.73 9.34
C PHE A 138 -9.54 2.59 10.52
N TYR A 139 -9.56 3.92 10.34
CA TYR A 139 -10.11 4.83 11.36
C TYR A 139 -11.59 4.57 11.64
N ALA A 140 -12.38 4.32 10.60
CA ALA A 140 -13.79 3.96 10.72
C ALA A 140 -13.98 2.64 11.51
N ALA A 141 -13.19 1.61 11.17
CA ALA A 141 -13.31 0.28 11.77
C ALA A 141 -12.82 0.20 13.23
N TYR A 142 -11.71 0.87 13.53
CA TYR A 142 -10.93 0.66 14.76
C TYR A 142 -10.69 1.95 15.57
N GLY A 143 -11.16 3.11 15.10
CA GLY A 143 -10.96 4.39 15.75
C GLY A 143 -9.54 4.95 15.62
N THR A 144 -9.14 5.83 16.53
CA THR A 144 -7.83 6.47 16.51
C THR A 144 -6.74 5.51 17.02
N PRO A 145 -5.65 5.28 16.25
CA PRO A 145 -4.56 4.43 16.71
C PRO A 145 -3.83 5.03 17.89
N GLY A 146 -3.28 4.17 18.74
CA GLY A 146 -2.40 4.55 19.83
C GLY A 146 -1.17 5.32 19.32
N LYS A 147 -0.59 6.16 20.19
CA LYS A 147 0.49 7.08 19.81
C LYS A 147 1.68 6.40 19.09
N PRO A 148 2.18 5.22 19.51
CA PRO A 148 3.25 4.53 18.79
C PRO A 148 2.83 4.04 17.40
N VAL A 149 1.66 3.38 17.30
CA VAL A 149 1.11 2.87 16.03
C VAL A 149 0.88 4.01 15.05
N ARG A 150 0.28 5.11 15.50
CA ARG A 150 0.03 6.29 14.68
C ARG A 150 1.32 6.90 14.12
N ARG A 151 2.36 7.02 14.95
CA ARG A 151 3.66 7.57 14.52
C ARG A 151 4.33 6.68 13.48
N TRP A 152 4.32 5.38 13.72
CA TRP A 152 4.82 4.38 12.78
C TRP A 152 4.09 4.44 11.44
N LEU A 153 2.76 4.44 11.44
CA LEU A 153 1.97 4.56 10.20
C LEU A 153 2.28 5.86 9.44
N ALA A 154 2.40 6.98 10.16
CA ALA A 154 2.77 8.26 9.55
C ALA A 154 4.18 8.25 8.93
N ALA A 155 5.18 7.71 9.63
CA ALA A 155 6.57 7.61 9.15
C ALA A 155 6.71 6.72 7.89
N ARG A 156 5.71 5.85 7.66
CA ARG A 156 5.66 4.96 6.51
C ARG A 156 4.69 5.40 5.43
N ASN A 157 4.07 6.57 5.57
CA ASN A 157 3.00 7.03 4.68
C ASN A 157 1.91 5.96 4.51
N TRP A 158 1.60 5.25 5.61
CA TRP A 158 0.58 4.21 5.70
C TRP A 158 0.75 3.03 4.75
N ASP A 159 1.97 2.77 4.25
CA ASP A 159 2.27 1.68 3.30
C ASP A 159 1.78 0.28 3.71
N VAL A 160 1.52 0.04 5.01
CA VAL A 160 1.01 -1.23 5.57
C VAL A 160 -0.49 -1.25 5.88
N ALA A 161 -1.18 -0.12 5.75
CA ALA A 161 -2.60 0.08 6.06
C ALA A 161 -3.31 0.95 5.01
N LEU A 162 -3.09 0.66 3.73
CA LEU A 162 -3.78 1.34 2.64
C LEU A 162 -5.11 0.67 2.31
N PHE A 163 -5.21 -0.65 2.36
CA PHE A 163 -6.44 -1.34 1.95
C PHE A 163 -7.00 -2.23 3.05
N LEU A 164 -8.17 -1.85 3.56
CA LEU A 164 -8.95 -2.68 4.48
C LEU A 164 -9.92 -3.56 3.68
N GLY A 165 -10.02 -4.85 4.01
CA GLY A 165 -11.04 -5.79 3.53
C GLY A 165 -10.96 -6.15 2.04
N SER A 166 -10.29 -5.35 1.22
CA SER A 166 -9.97 -5.72 -0.15
C SER A 166 -8.73 -6.62 -0.16
N ARG A 167 -8.57 -7.43 -1.21
CA ARG A 167 -7.35 -8.22 -1.42
C ARG A 167 -6.13 -7.36 -1.81
N GLY A 168 -6.20 -6.03 -1.59
CA GLY A 168 -5.29 -5.04 -2.16
C GLY A 168 -5.28 -5.09 -3.69
N ILE A 169 -4.32 -4.39 -4.32
CA ILE A 169 -4.08 -4.57 -5.76
C ILE A 169 -3.64 -6.02 -6.05
N ALA A 170 -3.09 -6.69 -5.04
CA ALA A 170 -2.65 -8.07 -5.15
C ALA A 170 -3.75 -9.10 -5.43
N GLY A 171 -5.02 -8.78 -5.18
CA GLY A 171 -6.14 -9.67 -5.53
C GLY A 171 -6.60 -9.62 -6.98
N GLU A 172 -6.22 -8.60 -7.75
CA GLU A 172 -6.72 -8.44 -9.12
C GLU A 172 -5.64 -8.68 -10.18
N ARG A 173 -4.35 -8.44 -9.90
CA ARG A 173 -3.26 -8.67 -10.88
C ARG A 173 -1.84 -8.90 -10.32
N PHE A 174 -1.59 -8.96 -9.01
CA PHE A 174 -0.19 -9.15 -8.57
C PHE A 174 0.21 -10.61 -8.72
N SER A 175 0.80 -10.95 -9.86
CA SER A 175 1.77 -12.03 -9.89
C SER A 175 3.10 -11.46 -9.39
N SER A 176 3.74 -12.12 -8.43
CA SER A 176 5.10 -11.78 -7.96
C SER A 176 6.13 -11.71 -9.08
N LEU A 177 5.82 -12.29 -10.25
CA LEU A 177 6.63 -12.33 -11.47
C LEU A 177 6.62 -10.99 -12.23
N ASP A 178 5.57 -10.18 -12.14
CA ASP A 178 5.52 -8.88 -12.82
C ASP A 178 6.31 -7.78 -12.08
N LEU A 179 6.47 -7.91 -10.76
CA LEU A 179 7.09 -6.90 -9.89
C LEU A 179 8.60 -7.05 -9.74
N LEU A 180 9.04 -8.28 -9.50
CA LEU A 180 10.46 -8.61 -9.38
C LEU A 180 11.08 -8.79 -10.78
N GLY A 181 10.25 -9.06 -11.79
CA GLY A 181 10.66 -9.45 -13.14
C GLY A 181 10.68 -10.97 -13.28
N ASP A 182 10.84 -11.44 -14.51
CA ASP A 182 11.13 -12.85 -14.76
C ASP A 182 12.64 -13.08 -14.49
N SER A 183 12.93 -14.02 -13.58
CA SER A 183 14.28 -14.46 -13.20
C SER A 183 15.18 -14.88 -14.39
N ARG A 184 14.60 -15.12 -15.57
CA ARG A 184 15.31 -15.40 -16.83
C ARG A 184 16.00 -14.16 -17.43
N TYR A 185 15.66 -12.95 -16.99
CA TYR A 185 16.24 -11.72 -17.53
C TYR A 185 17.10 -10.97 -16.51
N SER A 186 18.17 -10.31 -16.97
CA SER A 186 19.13 -9.59 -16.12
C SER A 186 18.53 -8.42 -15.33
N TRP A 187 17.54 -7.73 -15.89
CA TRP A 187 16.86 -6.58 -15.27
C TRP A 187 15.99 -6.96 -14.06
N TYR A 188 15.82 -8.26 -13.79
CA TYR A 188 15.24 -8.79 -12.55
C TYR A 188 15.97 -8.26 -11.32
N TRP A 189 17.30 -8.32 -11.34
CA TRP A 189 18.12 -7.93 -10.20
C TRP A 189 18.14 -6.42 -9.97
N ASP A 190 18.08 -5.61 -11.03
CA ASP A 190 17.96 -4.15 -10.91
C ASP A 190 16.70 -3.77 -10.13
N GLN A 191 15.60 -4.49 -10.35
CA GLN A 191 14.35 -4.29 -9.63
C GLN A 191 14.43 -4.78 -8.19
N VAL A 192 15.01 -5.95 -7.94
CA VAL A 192 15.24 -6.46 -6.57
C VAL A 192 16.13 -5.51 -5.76
N TYR A 193 17.22 -5.02 -6.34
CA TYR A 193 18.17 -4.12 -5.67
C TYR A 193 17.67 -2.68 -5.55
N SER A 194 16.57 -2.32 -6.21
CA SER A 194 15.90 -1.03 -5.99
C SER A 194 15.15 -0.97 -4.65
N PHE A 195 14.84 -2.12 -4.05
CA PHE A 195 14.22 -2.19 -2.72
C PHE A 195 15.24 -1.98 -1.59
N ARG A 196 14.73 -1.64 -0.40
CA ARG A 196 15.59 -1.48 0.78
C ARG A 196 16.21 -2.81 1.21
N PRO A 197 17.40 -2.82 1.85
CA PRO A 197 18.05 -4.05 2.30
C PRO A 197 17.19 -4.94 3.20
N ALA A 198 16.39 -4.34 4.09
CA ALA A 198 15.45 -5.08 4.94
C ALA A 198 14.35 -5.79 4.13
N THR A 199 13.80 -5.11 3.12
CA THR A 199 12.82 -5.68 2.19
C THR A 199 13.42 -6.84 1.40
N VAL A 200 14.62 -6.65 0.84
CA VAL A 200 15.36 -7.71 0.12
C VAL A 200 15.65 -8.90 1.02
N ALA A 201 16.03 -8.67 2.29
CA ALA A 201 16.22 -9.73 3.26
C ALA A 201 14.91 -10.48 3.59
N CYS A 202 13.78 -9.77 3.67
CA CYS A 202 12.47 -10.41 3.87
C CYS A 202 12.09 -11.29 2.68
N LEU A 203 12.23 -10.76 1.46
CA LEU A 203 11.99 -11.50 0.21
C LEU A 203 12.86 -12.76 0.10
N ALA A 204 14.01 -12.78 0.76
CA ALA A 204 14.88 -13.95 0.84
C ALA A 204 14.49 -14.96 1.94
N GLY A 205 13.35 -14.77 2.58
CA GLY A 205 12.85 -15.61 3.66
C GLY A 205 13.61 -15.44 4.97
N ARG A 206 14.17 -14.26 5.26
CA ARG A 206 14.84 -13.99 6.54
C ARG A 206 13.89 -13.26 7.48
N SER A 207 13.42 -13.95 8.52
CA SER A 207 12.52 -13.39 9.55
C SER A 207 13.01 -12.07 10.16
N SER A 208 14.31 -11.90 10.40
CA SER A 208 14.91 -10.65 10.89
C SER A 208 14.80 -9.50 9.88
N GLY A 209 14.94 -9.80 8.59
CA GLY A 209 14.70 -8.86 7.48
C GLY A 209 13.23 -8.45 7.42
N CYS A 210 12.31 -9.42 7.53
CA CYS A 210 10.88 -9.16 7.57
C CYS A 210 10.46 -8.29 8.76
N ARG A 211 11.00 -8.58 9.95
CA ARG A 211 10.81 -7.74 11.13
C ARG A 211 11.26 -6.30 10.87
N ALA A 212 12.48 -6.11 10.35
CA ALA A 212 13.00 -4.79 10.06
C ALA A 212 12.17 -4.06 8.99
N ALA A 213 11.70 -4.77 7.97
CA ALA A 213 10.86 -4.24 6.91
C ALA A 213 9.49 -3.75 7.44
N VAL A 214 8.84 -4.50 8.34
CA VAL A 214 7.58 -4.12 9.01
C VAL A 214 7.78 -2.97 10.00
N LEU A 215 8.89 -2.96 10.73
CA LEU A 215 9.10 -1.99 11.81
C LEU A 215 9.83 -0.72 11.37
N ASP A 216 10.28 -0.65 10.11
CA ASP A 216 10.89 0.57 9.57
C ASP A 216 10.03 1.81 9.85
N GLY A 217 10.63 2.84 10.46
CA GLY A 217 9.94 4.05 10.90
C GLY A 217 9.23 3.98 12.27
N ALA A 218 9.26 2.84 12.97
CA ALA A 218 8.66 2.71 14.31
C ALA A 218 9.39 3.55 15.37
N ASP A 219 10.71 3.70 15.22
CA ASP A 219 11.57 4.49 16.12
C ASP A 219 11.78 5.93 15.63
N ALA A 220 11.12 6.34 14.54
CA ALA A 220 11.30 7.67 13.98
C ALA A 220 10.93 8.75 15.00
N ALA A 221 11.77 9.78 15.08
CA ALA A 221 11.45 10.99 15.82
C ALA A 221 10.09 11.54 15.34
N SER A 222 9.36 12.16 16.27
CA SER A 222 7.95 12.58 16.07
C SER A 222 7.77 13.24 14.69
N PRO A 223 6.73 12.88 13.91
CA PRO A 223 6.53 13.45 12.59
C PRO A 223 6.49 14.98 12.67
N ALA A 224 7.03 15.64 11.65
CA ALA A 224 7.11 17.09 11.57
C ALA A 224 5.75 17.74 11.90
N ALA A 225 5.78 18.85 12.64
CA ALA A 225 4.58 19.60 13.00
C ALA A 225 3.85 20.04 11.72
N GLY A 226 2.68 19.46 11.46
CA GLY A 226 1.88 19.73 10.26
C GLY A 226 0.76 18.73 10.04
N PRO A 227 -0.20 19.02 9.15
CA PRO A 227 -1.28 18.09 8.81
C PRO A 227 -0.69 16.82 8.16
N GLN A 228 -1.09 15.67 8.67
CA GLN A 228 -0.69 14.38 8.11
C GLN A 228 -1.52 14.09 6.87
N ILE A 229 -0.97 14.44 5.71
CA ILE A 229 -1.53 14.08 4.42
C ILE A 229 -0.84 12.78 3.96
N VAL A 230 -1.62 11.71 3.90
CA VAL A 230 -1.16 10.46 3.28
C VAL A 230 -1.45 10.56 1.79
N ARG A 231 -0.46 10.26 0.93
CA ARG A 231 -0.65 10.30 -0.54
C ARG A 231 -0.26 8.96 -1.14
N SER A 232 -1.13 8.38 -1.97
CA SER A 232 -0.74 7.24 -2.81
C SER A 232 -0.03 7.78 -4.05
N GLU A 233 1.29 7.67 -4.11
CA GLU A 233 2.03 8.16 -5.28
C GLU A 233 1.88 7.26 -6.51
N ARG A 234 2.16 7.80 -7.70
CA ARG A 234 2.20 6.98 -8.92
C ARG A 234 3.39 6.01 -8.81
N ARG A 235 3.17 4.71 -9.07
CA ARG A 235 4.17 3.63 -8.85
C ARG A 235 4.60 3.46 -7.39
N TRP A 236 3.74 3.79 -6.43
CA TRP A 236 3.98 3.62 -4.99
C TRP A 236 4.44 2.19 -4.60
N TRP A 237 4.11 1.15 -5.39
CA TRP A 237 4.63 -0.21 -5.22
C TRP A 237 6.16 -0.30 -5.23
N ARG A 238 6.87 0.61 -5.93
CA ARG A 238 8.35 0.65 -5.99
C ARG A 238 8.99 1.13 -4.70
N VAL A 239 8.24 1.83 -3.86
CA VAL A 239 8.72 2.38 -2.59
C VAL A 239 8.16 1.61 -1.39
N GLN A 240 7.42 0.53 -1.65
CA GLN A 240 6.94 -0.35 -0.59
C GLN A 240 8.10 -1.03 0.14
N ARG A 241 7.93 -1.18 1.45
CA ARG A 241 8.93 -1.81 2.32
C ARG A 241 8.63 -3.30 2.52
N LEU A 242 7.44 -3.76 2.15
CA LEU A 242 6.96 -5.15 2.13
C LEU A 242 6.13 -5.35 0.87
N LEU A 243 6.05 -6.56 0.33
CA LEU A 243 5.28 -6.83 -0.88
C LEU A 243 4.32 -8.01 -0.65
N PRO A 244 2.98 -7.84 -0.75
CA PRO A 244 2.21 -6.61 -0.95
C PRO A 244 1.92 -5.86 0.37
N GLY A 245 2.71 -4.83 0.69
CA GLY A 245 2.65 -4.16 1.99
C GLY A 245 1.29 -3.54 2.29
N GLU A 246 0.59 -3.00 1.28
CA GLU A 246 -0.64 -2.21 1.42
C GLU A 246 -1.79 -2.87 2.18
N ARG A 247 -1.80 -4.20 2.17
CA ARG A 247 -2.85 -5.04 2.75
C ARG A 247 -2.38 -5.74 4.01
N TYR A 248 -1.13 -5.54 4.43
CA TYR A 248 -0.51 -6.23 5.55
C TYR A 248 -1.37 -6.15 6.81
N LEU A 249 -1.75 -4.94 7.25
CA LEU A 249 -2.58 -4.79 8.45
C LEU A 249 -4.03 -5.27 8.27
N SER A 250 -4.56 -5.27 7.05
CA SER A 250 -5.86 -5.90 6.78
C SER A 250 -5.79 -7.42 6.91
N ASP A 251 -4.70 -8.03 6.46
CA ASP A 251 -4.47 -9.46 6.64
C ASP A 251 -4.20 -9.81 8.10
N VAL A 252 -3.45 -8.99 8.83
CA VAL A 252 -3.32 -9.13 10.29
C VAL A 252 -4.70 -9.09 10.94
N ALA A 253 -5.50 -8.06 10.66
CA ALA A 253 -6.83 -7.90 11.27
C ALA A 253 -7.76 -9.10 11.01
N ARG A 254 -7.69 -9.66 9.80
CA ARG A 254 -8.44 -10.85 9.41
C ARG A 254 -7.95 -12.11 10.13
N GLU A 255 -6.65 -12.27 10.29
CA GLU A 255 -6.02 -13.44 10.92
C GLU A 255 -6.23 -13.45 12.45
N VAL A 256 -5.97 -12.32 13.11
CA VAL A 256 -6.04 -12.24 14.58
C VAL A 256 -7.45 -11.96 15.12
N GLY A 257 -8.35 -11.52 14.25
CA GLY A 257 -9.70 -11.10 14.59
C GLY A 257 -9.79 -9.67 15.13
N ARG A 258 -11.01 -9.12 15.14
CA ARG A 258 -11.29 -7.71 15.46
C ARG A 258 -10.76 -7.27 16.83
N GLU A 259 -10.97 -8.08 17.87
CA GLU A 259 -10.63 -7.72 19.26
C GLU A 259 -9.10 -7.60 19.47
N ARG A 260 -8.34 -8.58 18.98
CA ARG A 260 -6.87 -8.55 19.09
C ARG A 260 -6.27 -7.46 18.23
N PHE A 261 -6.81 -7.26 17.02
CA PHE A 261 -6.36 -6.17 16.17
C PHE A 261 -6.66 -4.82 16.81
N GLN A 262 -7.84 -4.63 17.40
CA GLN A 262 -8.19 -3.41 18.14
C GLN A 262 -7.23 -3.17 19.31
N SER A 263 -6.86 -4.23 20.04
CA SER A 263 -5.91 -4.15 21.15
C SER A 263 -4.52 -3.70 20.68
N PHE A 264 -4.05 -4.21 19.54
CA PHE A 264 -2.84 -3.72 18.87
C PHE A 264 -2.99 -2.25 18.44
N TRP A 265 -4.08 -1.96 17.72
CA TRP A 265 -4.33 -0.66 17.10
C TRP A 265 -4.34 0.48 18.12
N ALA A 266 -4.98 0.27 19.27
CA ALA A 266 -5.09 1.24 20.35
C ALA A 266 -3.90 1.19 21.34
N SER A 267 -2.92 0.32 21.13
CA SER A 267 -1.85 0.07 22.10
C SER A 267 -0.93 1.28 22.31
N SER A 268 -0.51 1.47 23.56
CA SER A 268 0.56 2.40 23.95
C SER A 268 1.95 1.75 23.98
N LEU A 269 2.04 0.44 23.75
CA LEU A 269 3.31 -0.29 23.70
C LEU A 269 4.06 -0.01 22.37
N PRO A 270 5.38 -0.29 22.31
CA PRO A 270 6.10 -0.29 21.04
C PRO A 270 5.40 -1.18 20.00
N VAL A 271 5.40 -0.75 18.74
CA VAL A 271 4.65 -1.41 17.65
C VAL A 271 4.99 -2.89 17.56
N ASP A 272 6.28 -3.21 17.65
CA ASP A 272 6.73 -4.60 17.64
C ASP A 272 6.11 -5.44 18.75
N THR A 273 6.16 -4.95 19.99
CA THR A 273 5.58 -5.63 21.15
C THR A 273 4.07 -5.78 21.02
N ALA A 274 3.37 -4.72 20.61
CA ALA A 274 1.92 -4.74 20.45
C ALA A 274 1.48 -5.69 19.32
N LEU A 275 2.20 -5.68 18.20
CA LEU A 275 1.90 -6.52 17.04
C LEU A 275 2.23 -7.99 17.33
N ALA A 276 3.38 -8.28 17.96
CA ALA A 276 3.73 -9.62 18.41
C ALA A 276 2.69 -10.19 19.39
N ALA A 277 2.19 -9.36 20.32
CA ALA A 277 1.14 -9.76 21.25
C ALA A 277 -0.18 -10.11 20.54
N ALA A 278 -0.60 -9.32 19.55
CA ALA A 278 -1.81 -9.60 18.77
C ALA A 278 -1.66 -10.86 17.91
N LEU A 279 -0.49 -11.04 17.28
CA LEU A 279 -0.15 -12.19 16.43
C LEU A 279 0.12 -13.48 17.21
N LYS A 280 0.39 -13.38 18.53
CA LYS A 280 0.87 -14.46 19.39
C LYS A 280 2.13 -15.16 18.87
N GLN A 281 2.96 -14.44 18.14
CA GLN A 281 4.24 -14.91 17.60
C GLN A 281 5.12 -13.71 17.23
N PRO A 282 6.43 -13.90 17.03
CA PRO A 282 7.31 -12.82 16.60
C PRO A 282 6.88 -12.22 15.26
N VAL A 283 6.89 -10.88 15.17
CA VAL A 283 6.48 -10.13 13.96
C VAL A 283 7.23 -10.62 12.71
N GLY A 284 8.53 -10.89 12.83
CA GLY A 284 9.36 -11.35 11.73
C GLY A 284 8.93 -12.70 11.16
N GLU A 285 8.63 -13.66 12.04
CA GLU A 285 8.24 -15.03 11.65
C GLU A 285 6.86 -15.04 10.98
N TRP A 286 5.88 -14.33 11.55
CA TRP A 286 4.56 -14.22 10.92
C TRP A 286 4.65 -13.54 9.55
N THR A 287 5.44 -12.48 9.46
CA THR A 287 5.58 -11.71 8.22
C THR A 287 6.26 -12.53 7.12
N GLU A 288 7.27 -13.33 7.47
CA GLU A 288 7.90 -14.25 6.53
C GLU A 288 6.88 -15.27 5.98
N GLN A 289 6.07 -15.87 6.87
CA GLN A 289 5.01 -16.80 6.47
C GLN A 289 3.94 -16.10 5.61
N TRP A 290 3.58 -14.88 5.98
CA TRP A 290 2.62 -14.05 5.25
C TRP A 290 3.13 -13.73 3.84
N GLU A 291 4.40 -13.33 3.67
CA GLU A 291 4.98 -12.92 2.40
C GLU A 291 5.12 -14.11 1.43
N ARG A 292 5.46 -15.29 1.95
CA ARG A 292 5.53 -16.55 1.18
C ARG A 292 4.22 -16.95 0.50
N ARG A 293 3.07 -16.40 0.93
CA ARG A 293 1.77 -16.62 0.27
C ARG A 293 1.67 -15.92 -1.08
N PHE A 294 2.53 -14.95 -1.34
CA PHE A 294 2.48 -14.10 -2.52
C PHE A 294 3.74 -14.22 -3.37
N ILE A 295 4.91 -14.40 -2.74
CA ILE A 295 6.21 -14.36 -3.40
C ILE A 295 6.99 -15.64 -3.06
N VAL A 296 7.54 -16.28 -4.10
CA VAL A 296 8.54 -17.35 -3.92
C VAL A 296 9.84 -16.72 -3.43
N PRO A 297 10.45 -17.19 -2.33
CA PRO A 297 11.64 -16.57 -1.78
C PRO A 297 12.80 -16.46 -2.78
N ILE A 298 13.41 -15.28 -2.84
CA ILE A 298 14.59 -15.05 -3.66
C ILE A 298 15.81 -15.72 -3.01
N ARG A 299 16.66 -16.34 -3.82
CA ARG A 299 17.87 -16.99 -3.30
C ARG A 299 18.98 -15.95 -3.12
N LEU A 300 19.09 -15.39 -1.91
CA LEU A 300 20.25 -14.59 -1.50
C LEU A 300 21.27 -15.49 -0.80
N GLY A 301 22.25 -15.98 -1.57
CA GLY A 301 23.35 -16.79 -1.05
C GLY A 301 24.71 -16.23 -1.43
N ALA A 302 25.68 -16.37 -0.52
CA ALA A 302 27.10 -16.10 -0.78
C ALA A 302 27.77 -17.21 -1.62
N ALA A 303 27.03 -18.24 -2.03
CA ALA A 303 27.55 -19.29 -2.88
C ALA A 303 27.54 -18.78 -4.33
N PRO A 304 28.68 -18.36 -4.90
CA PRO A 304 28.76 -18.19 -6.35
C PRO A 304 28.16 -19.44 -7.00
N PRO A 305 27.31 -19.29 -8.04
CA PRO A 305 26.84 -20.45 -8.77
C PRO A 305 28.09 -21.25 -9.13
N TRP A 306 28.13 -22.56 -8.83
CA TRP A 306 29.34 -23.36 -8.93
C TRP A 306 30.08 -23.14 -10.25
N GLY A 307 29.35 -22.93 -11.36
CA GLY A 307 29.91 -22.55 -12.65
C GLY A 307 30.73 -21.25 -12.64
N ALA A 308 30.31 -20.18 -11.97
CA ALA A 308 31.08 -18.94 -11.85
C ALA A 308 32.36 -19.13 -11.02
N THR A 309 32.31 -19.94 -9.95
CA THR A 309 33.50 -20.30 -9.18
C THR A 309 34.49 -21.09 -10.03
N THR A 310 34.00 -22.08 -10.77
CA THR A 310 34.83 -22.90 -11.67
C THR A 310 35.44 -22.04 -12.77
N VAL A 311 34.67 -21.12 -13.36
CA VAL A 311 35.19 -20.18 -14.38
C VAL A 311 36.22 -19.23 -13.78
N ALA A 312 35.99 -18.67 -12.60
CA ALA A 312 36.96 -17.80 -11.94
C ALA A 312 38.27 -18.54 -11.61
N LEU A 313 38.18 -19.78 -11.13
CA LEU A 313 39.33 -20.64 -10.88
C LEU A 313 40.07 -21.00 -12.17
N LEU A 314 39.35 -21.31 -13.26
CA LEU A 314 39.94 -21.58 -14.57
C LEU A 314 40.65 -20.34 -15.14
N LEU A 315 40.04 -19.17 -15.06
CA LEU A 315 40.65 -17.91 -15.48
C LEU A 315 41.89 -17.58 -14.64
N GLY A 316 41.83 -17.80 -13.33
CA GLY A 316 42.98 -17.67 -12.44
C GLY A 316 44.12 -18.62 -12.83
N ALA A 317 43.81 -19.89 -13.10
CA ALA A 317 44.80 -20.88 -13.54
C ALA A 317 45.42 -20.51 -14.90
N VAL A 318 44.63 -20.05 -15.86
CA VAL A 318 45.12 -19.57 -17.17
C VAL A 318 46.05 -18.36 -17.00
N ALA A 319 45.69 -17.40 -16.14
CA ALA A 319 46.54 -16.25 -15.87
C ALA A 319 47.88 -16.66 -15.24
N VAL A 320 47.88 -17.58 -14.26
CA VAL A 320 49.10 -18.09 -13.64
C VAL A 320 49.97 -18.84 -14.66
N LEU A 321 49.37 -19.70 -15.50
CA LEU A 321 50.09 -20.41 -16.55
C LEU A 321 50.70 -19.45 -17.59
N ALA A 322 49.98 -18.40 -17.97
CA ALA A 322 50.49 -17.38 -18.89
C ALA A 322 51.68 -16.61 -18.30
N VAL A 323 51.62 -16.27 -17.00
CA VAL A 323 52.74 -15.64 -16.28
C VAL A 323 53.93 -16.60 -16.16
N MET A 324 53.71 -17.87 -15.84
CA MET A 324 54.79 -18.88 -15.76
C MET A 324 55.47 -19.11 -17.12
N LEU A 325 54.70 -19.20 -18.22
CA LEU A 325 55.23 -19.37 -19.57
C LEU A 325 55.98 -18.14 -20.08
N THR A 326 55.57 -16.94 -19.67
CA THR A 326 56.29 -15.70 -20.03
C THR A 326 57.55 -15.51 -19.17
N ALA A 327 57.53 -15.92 -17.90
CA ALA A 327 58.69 -15.92 -17.03
C ALA A 327 59.75 -16.94 -17.48
N SER A 328 59.35 -18.17 -17.84
CA SER A 328 60.28 -19.20 -18.32
C SER A 328 60.95 -18.81 -19.65
N ARG A 329 60.21 -18.16 -20.56
CA ARG A 329 60.79 -17.61 -21.80
C ARG A 329 61.79 -16.48 -21.57
N ARG A 330 61.73 -15.77 -20.43
CA ARG A 330 62.71 -14.72 -20.08
C ARG A 330 63.98 -15.27 -19.44
N GLN A 331 63.96 -16.47 -18.87
CA GLN A 331 65.14 -17.09 -18.27
C GLN A 331 66.02 -17.84 -19.29
N VAL A 332 65.55 -18.06 -20.52
CA VAL A 332 66.28 -18.77 -21.60
C VAL A 332 66.94 -17.79 -22.59
N ARG A 333 67.26 -16.57 -22.15
CA ARG A 333 68.07 -15.58 -22.89
C ARG A 333 69.20 -15.08 -22.00
#